data_AF-A0A9E8MUL8-F1
#
_entry.id   AF-A0A9E8MUL8-F1
#
_cell.length_a   1.000
_cell.length_b   1.000
_cell.length_c   1.000
_cell.angle_alpha   90.00
_cell.angle_beta   90.00
_cell.angle_gamma   90.00
#
_symmetry.space_group_name_H-M   'P 1'
#
loop_
_entity.id
_entity.type
_entity.pdbx_description
1 polymer ?
#
loop_
_entity_poly.entity_id
_entity_poly.type
_entity_poly.pdbx_seq_one_letter_code
_entity_poly.pdbx_strand_id
1 'polypeptide(L)' 'MTLTAIIIEDLMDAMELLKRDIESGHPELTIVDTAQSVVEAAKALRKQEPRHLVFRYYVGRWHWF' A
#
# COMPACT_ATOMS: atom_id res chain seq x y z
N MET A 1 11.36 -9.37 -13.05
CA MET A 1 10.37 -8.27 -13.20
C MET A 1 10.05 -7.79 -11.80
N THR A 2 10.13 -6.50 -11.53
CA THR A 2 9.90 -5.94 -10.18
C THR A 2 8.45 -5.48 -10.09
N LEU A 3 7.74 -5.91 -9.04
CA LEU A 3 6.39 -5.47 -8.76
C LEU A 3 6.44 -4.20 -7.91
N THR A 4 5.60 -3.22 -8.19
CA THR A 4 5.51 -1.97 -7.43
C THR A 4 4.24 -1.96 -6.58
N ALA A 5 4.30 -1.43 -5.37
CA ALA A 5 3.16 -1.33 -4.45
C ALA A 5 2.99 0.09 -3.89
N ILE A 6 1.73 0.46 -3.64
CA ILE A 6 1.37 1.60 -2.78
C ILE A 6 0.69 1.01 -1.54
N ILE A 7 1.15 1.35 -0.35
CA ILE A 7 0.50 0.88 0.90
C ILE A 7 -0.60 1.87 1.28
N ILE A 8 -1.77 1.35 1.67
CA ILE A 8 -2.89 2.15 2.17
C ILE A 8 -3.18 1.73 3.61
N GLU A 9 -2.86 2.60 4.56
CA GLU A 9 -3.00 2.34 6.00
C GLU A 9 -3.11 3.70 6.73
N ASP A 10 -4.13 3.86 7.57
CA ASP A 10 -4.42 5.11 8.28
C ASP A 10 -3.74 5.19 9.65
N LEU A 11 -3.24 4.08 10.19
CA LEU A 11 -2.47 4.01 11.43
C LEU A 11 -0.96 3.93 11.17
N MET A 12 -0.19 4.94 11.57
CA MET A 12 1.25 5.00 11.21
C MET A 12 2.07 3.86 11.80
N ASP A 13 1.76 3.42 13.01
CA ASP A 13 2.47 2.30 13.62
C ASP A 13 2.26 0.99 12.84
N ALA A 14 1.05 0.78 12.30
CA ALA A 14 0.74 -0.36 11.46
C ALA A 14 1.37 -0.24 10.07
N MET A 15 1.42 0.97 9.51
CA MET A 15 2.10 1.26 8.24
C MET A 15 3.57 0.87 8.28
N GLU A 16 4.28 1.31 9.33
CA GLU A 16 5.71 1.01 9.50
C GLU A 16 5.96 -0.48 9.70
N LEU A 17 5.08 -1.17 10.42
CA LEU A 17 5.18 -2.63 10.59
C LEU A 17 4.98 -3.36 9.26
N LEU A 18 3.91 -3.02 8.53
CA LEU A 18 3.59 -3.63 7.24
C LEU A 18 4.69 -3.38 6.20
N LYS A 19 5.28 -2.17 6.21
CA LYS A 19 6.41 -1.83 5.34
C LYS A 19 7.60 -2.74 5.61
N ARG A 20 7.98 -2.94 6.88
CA ARG A 20 9.09 -3.84 7.26
C ARG A 20 8.81 -5.30 6.88
N ASP A 21 7.59 -5.76 7.08
CA ASP A 21 7.19 -7.13 6.73
C ASP A 21 7.25 -7.35 5.21
N ILE A 22 6.82 -6.37 4.40
CA ILE A 22 6.93 -6.43 2.94
C ILE A 22 8.40 -6.37 2.50
N GLU A 23 9.18 -5.43 3.01
CA GLU A 23 10.59 -5.26 2.62
C GLU A 23 11.45 -6.47 2.99
N SER A 24 11.11 -7.19 4.07
CA SER A 24 11.84 -8.39 4.50
C SER A 24 11.33 -9.69 3.89
N GLY A 25 10.02 -9.81 3.65
CA GLY A 25 9.38 -11.02 3.15
C GLY A 25 9.21 -11.09 1.63
N HIS A 26 9.20 -9.94 0.95
CA HIS A 26 8.86 -9.82 -0.47
C HIS A 26 9.84 -8.91 -1.23
N PRO A 27 11.11 -9.32 -1.43
CA PRO A 27 12.11 -8.52 -2.12
C PRO A 27 11.78 -8.22 -3.59
N GLU A 28 10.83 -8.95 -4.18
CA GLU A 28 10.28 -8.68 -5.51
C GLU A 28 9.33 -7.47 -5.55
N LEU A 29 8.85 -7.00 -4.39
CA LEU A 29 8.00 -5.83 -4.23
C LEU A 29 8.84 -4.59 -3.89
N THR A 30 8.56 -3.50 -4.59
CA THR A 30 9.08 -2.16 -4.29
C THR A 30 7.94 -1.25 -3.89
N ILE A 31 7.95 -0.75 -2.66
CA ILE A 31 6.97 0.22 -2.18
C ILE A 31 7.33 1.58 -2.78
N VAL A 32 6.47 2.12 -3.65
CA VAL A 32 6.72 3.38 -4.38
C VAL A 32 5.97 4.57 -3.78
N ASP A 33 4.96 4.32 -2.96
CA ASP A 33 4.22 5.36 -2.23
C ASP A 33 3.46 4.78 -1.04
N THR A 34 2.93 5.66 -0.19
CA THR A 34 2.04 5.33 0.93
C THR A 34 0.88 6.32 0.99
N ALA A 35 -0.29 5.87 1.40
CA ALA A 35 -1.48 6.71 1.54
C ALA A 35 -2.26 6.35 2.81
N GLN A 36 -2.95 7.33 3.38
CA GLN A 36 -3.81 7.09 4.56
C GLN A 36 -5.25 6.76 4.17
N SER A 37 -5.56 6.85 2.88
CA SER A 37 -6.88 6.49 2.38
C SER A 37 -6.82 6.04 0.92
N VAL A 38 -7.89 5.37 0.51
CA VAL A 38 -8.12 4.99 -0.88
C VAL A 38 -8.15 6.21 -1.81
N VAL A 39 -8.72 7.31 -1.33
CA VAL A 39 -8.85 8.54 -2.12
C VAL A 39 -7.48 9.16 -2.35
N GLU A 40 -6.62 9.19 -1.33
CA GLU A 40 -5.24 9.64 -1.47
C GLU A 40 -4.43 8.74 -2.40
N ALA A 41 -4.53 7.42 -2.25
CA ALA A 41 -3.87 6.47 -3.14
C ALA A 41 -4.31 6.66 -4.60
N ALA A 42 -5.60 6.86 -4.86
CA ALA A 42 -6.13 7.12 -6.20
C ALA A 42 -5.60 8.44 -6.78
N LYS A 43 -5.42 9.49 -5.96
CA LYS A 43 -4.80 10.75 -6.38
C LYS A 43 -3.32 10.57 -6.68
N ALA A 44 -2.60 9.77 -5.89
CA ALA A 44 -1.20 9.45 -6.11
C ALA A 44 -0.98 8.65 -7.40
N LEU A 45 -1.81 7.63 -7.64
CA LEU A 45 -1.78 6.82 -8.86
C LEU A 45 -2.02 7.66 -10.13
N ARG A 46 -2.86 8.69 -10.08
CA ARG A 46 -3.10 9.58 -11.23
C ARG A 46 -1.88 10.42 -11.63
N LYS A 47 -0.86 10.52 -10.76
CA LYS A 47 0.39 11.25 -11.04
C LYS A 47 1.50 10.37 -11.61
N GLN A 48 1.35 9.05 -11.57
CA GLN A 48 2.36 8.08 -12.03
C GLN A 48 1.79 7.29 -13.24
N GLU A 49 2.54 7.16 -14.34
CA GLU A 49 2.08 6.40 -15.52
C GLU A 49 1.75 4.93 -15.16
N PRO A 50 0.71 4.31 -15.77
CA PRO A 50 0.08 3.12 -15.23
C PRO A 50 0.88 1.85 -15.56
N ARG A 51 1.91 1.57 -14.77
CA ARG A 51 2.53 0.22 -14.69
C ARG A 51 2.36 -0.42 -13.31
N HIS A 52 1.48 0.13 -12.47
CA HIS A 52 1.43 -0.20 -11.04
C HIS A 52 0.21 -1.07 -10.71
N LEU A 53 0.48 -2.27 -10.20
CA LEU A 53 -0.49 -3.18 -9.61
C LEU A 53 -1.00 -2.56 -8.29
N VAL A 54 -2.32 -2.52 -8.07
CA VAL A 54 -2.92 -2.03 -6.81
C VAL A 54 -3.24 -3.23 -5.93
N PHE A 55 -2.47 -3.42 -4.85
CA PHE A 55 -2.75 -4.44 -3.83
C PHE A 55 -3.55 -3.81 -2.68
N ARG A 56 -4.59 -4.48 -2.22
CA ARG A 56 -5.28 -4.15 -0.95
C ARG A 56 -5.16 -5.34 -0.04
N TYR A 57 -4.57 -5.15 1.14
CA TYR A 57 -4.71 -6.09 2.24
C TYR A 57 -5.58 -5.45 3.30
N TYR A 58 -6.72 -6.08 3.61
CA TYR A 58 -7.59 -5.69 4.70
C TYR A 58 -7.20 -6.53 5.93
N VAL A 59 -6.68 -5.92 6.99
CA VAL A 59 -6.57 -6.54 8.33
C VAL A 59 -7.42 -5.75 9.31
N GLY A 60 -8.70 -6.04 9.33
CA GLY A 60 -9.62 -5.38 10.26
C GLY A 60 -11.01 -5.93 10.08
N ARG A 61 -11.52 -6.59 11.14
CA ARG A 61 -12.86 -7.17 11.19
C ARG A 61 -13.90 -6.11 10.86
N TRP A 62 -14.72 -6.38 9.84
CA TRP A 62 -15.89 -5.59 9.47
C TRP A 62 -16.76 -5.30 10.70
N HIS A 63 -16.92 -4.03 11.06
CA HIS A 63 -18.19 -3.49 11.54
C HIS A 63 -18.55 -2.36 10.57
N TRP A 64 -19.48 -2.67 9.68
CA TRP A 64 -20.14 -1.68 8.86
C TRP A 64 -21.01 -0.84 9.79
N PHE A 65 -20.77 0.47 9.82
CA PHE A 65 -21.79 1.47 10.14
C PHE A 65 -22.06 2.27 8.88
#